data_AF-A0A7G1GZT6-F1
#
_entry.id   AF-A0A7G1GZT6-F1
#
_cell.length_a   1.000
_cell.length_b   1.000
_cell.length_c   1.000
_cell.angle_alpha   90.00
_cell.angle_beta   90.00
_cell.angle_gamma   90.00
#
_symmetry.space_group_name_H-M   'P 1'
#
loop_
_entity.id
_entity.type
_entity.pdbx_description
1 polymer ?
#
loop_
_entity_poly.entity_id
_entity_poly.type
_entity_poly.pdbx_seq_one_letter_code
_entity_poly.pdbx_strand_id
1 'polypeptide(L)'
;MYKSFKDMRLWREAMDVAVEIFSLTENLPWKEDYGFTSQVRRAALSISGNIAEAYGRNHTSDKINFYYIARGSITELQSHLEYGRRVW
;
A
#
# COMPACT_ATOMS: atom_id res chain seq x y z
N MET A 1 -9.42 20.33 11.64
CA MET A 1 -9.53 19.78 10.28
C MET A 1 -8.13 19.63 9.72
N TYR A 2 -7.82 18.51 9.06
CA TYR A 2 -6.50 18.31 8.42
C TYR A 2 -6.25 19.37 7.35
N LYS A 3 -5.02 19.87 7.22
CA LYS A 3 -4.62 20.86 6.19
C LYS A 3 -3.91 20.18 5.02
N SER A 4 -3.35 19.00 5.25
CA SER A 4 -2.77 18.10 4.26
C SER A 4 -3.15 16.65 4.56
N PHE A 5 -3.16 15.78 3.55
CA PHE A 5 -3.24 14.33 3.77
C PHE A 5 -2.07 13.83 4.65
N LYS A 6 -0.93 14.52 4.64
CA LYS A 6 0.24 14.24 5.48
C LYS A 6 -0.04 14.40 6.98
N ASP A 7 -1.06 15.19 7.34
CA ASP A 7 -1.49 15.37 8.72
C ASP A 7 -2.30 14.18 9.24
N MET A 8 -2.85 13.35 8.34
CA MET A 8 -3.64 12.18 8.68
C MET A 8 -2.73 11.07 9.23
N ARG A 9 -2.99 10.65 10.47
CA ARG A 9 -2.28 9.51 11.08
C ARG A 9 -2.38 8.25 10.21
N LEU A 10 -3.58 7.97 9.69
CA LEU A 10 -3.84 6.85 8.79
C LEU A 10 -2.93 6.84 7.55
N TRP A 11 -2.70 8.02 6.95
CA TRP A 11 -1.82 8.11 5.79
C TRP A 11 -0.35 7.86 6.15
N ARG A 12 0.11 8.40 7.29
CA ARG A 12 1.49 8.19 7.77
C ARG A 12 1.76 6.71 8.03
N GLU A 13 0.88 6.05 8.76
CA GLU A 13 1.00 4.60 9.02
C GLU A 13 1.00 3.79 7.71
N ALA A 14 0.16 4.13 6.74
CA ALA A 14 0.16 3.48 5.43
C ALA A 14 1.45 3.74 4.63
N MET A 15 2.04 4.93 4.76
CA MET A 15 3.32 5.26 4.12
C MET A 15 4.48 4.49 4.77
N ASP A 16 4.49 4.39 6.09
CA ASP A 16 5.49 3.64 6.84
C ASP A 16 5.48 2.15 6.43
N VAL A 17 4.29 1.56 6.23
CA VAL A 17 4.15 0.20 5.66
C VAL A 17 4.82 0.09 4.28
N ALA A 18 4.62 1.07 3.39
CA ALA A 18 5.24 1.04 2.07
C ALA A 18 6.77 1.13 2.13
N VAL A 19 7.31 1.92 3.05
CA VAL A 19 8.76 2.02 3.30
C VAL A 19 9.32 0.71 3.86
N GLU A 20 8.64 0.12 4.85
CA GLU A 20 9.04 -1.17 5.43
C GLU A 20 9.05 -2.28 4.38
N ILE A 21 8.02 -2.33 3.54
CA ILE A 21 7.95 -3.28 2.42
C ILE A 21 9.07 -3.04 1.42
N PHE A 22 9.40 -1.80 1.09
CA PHE A 22 10.51 -1.49 0.21
C PHE A 22 11.81 -2.08 0.76
N SER A 23 12.13 -1.81 2.03
CA SER A 23 13.33 -2.34 2.70
C SER A 23 13.34 -3.86 2.84
N LEU A 24 12.21 -4.48 3.20
CA LEU A 24 12.06 -5.94 3.27
C LEU A 24 12.39 -6.59 1.92
N THR A 25 11.98 -5.93 0.84
CA THR A 25 12.10 -6.47 -0.52
C THR A 25 13.45 -6.16 -1.19
N GLU A 26 14.35 -5.37 -0.58
CA GLU A 26 15.67 -5.05 -1.16
C GLU A 26 16.61 -6.26 -1.25
N ASN A 27 16.48 -7.21 -0.32
CA ASN A 27 17.39 -8.35 -0.21
C ASN A 27 16.82 -9.64 -0.82
N LEU A 28 15.75 -9.54 -1.61
CA LEU A 28 15.13 -10.72 -2.21
C LEU A 28 16.04 -11.30 -3.30
N PRO A 29 16.07 -12.63 -3.44
CA PRO A 29 16.94 -13.29 -4.39
C PRO A 29 16.60 -12.85 -5.83
N TRP A 30 17.64 -12.69 -6.65
CA TRP A 30 17.54 -12.27 -8.06
C TRP A 30 16.69 -13.21 -8.93
N LYS A 31 16.44 -14.44 -8.45
CA LYS A 31 15.50 -15.39 -9.04
C LYS A 31 14.06 -15.06 -8.64
N GLU A 32 13.69 -13.79 -8.77
CA GLU A 32 12.38 -13.30 -8.44
C GLU A 32 11.40 -13.61 -9.58
N ASP A 33 10.31 -14.26 -9.22
CA ASP A 33 9.27 -14.71 -10.13
C ASP A 33 8.64 -13.50 -10.85
N TYR A 34 9.03 -13.27 -12.11
CA TYR A 34 8.46 -12.30 -13.06
C TYR A 34 8.03 -10.93 -12.48
N GLY A 35 8.83 -10.35 -11.57
CA GLY A 35 8.54 -9.04 -10.98
C GLY A 35 7.65 -9.06 -9.73
N PHE A 36 7.61 -10.16 -8.98
CA PHE A 36 6.94 -10.27 -7.69
C PHE A 36 7.27 -9.11 -6.73
N THR A 37 8.54 -8.74 -6.58
CA THR A 37 8.97 -7.58 -5.76
C THR A 37 8.25 -6.29 -6.15
N SER A 38 8.09 -6.05 -7.45
CA SER A 38 7.33 -4.90 -7.96
C SER A 38 5.86 -4.97 -7.56
N GLN A 39 5.24 -6.14 -7.64
CA GLN A 39 3.84 -6.33 -7.24
C GLN A 39 3.62 -6.07 -5.74
N VAL A 40 4.51 -6.60 -4.88
CA VAL A 40 4.46 -6.37 -3.43
C VAL A 40 4.61 -4.87 -3.11
N ARG A 41 5.62 -4.21 -3.69
CA ARG A 41 5.87 -2.77 -3.49
C ARG A 41 4.70 -1.90 -3.98
N ARG A 42 4.11 -2.23 -5.13
CA ARG A 42 2.96 -1.50 -5.67
C ARG A 42 1.72 -1.66 -4.79
N ALA A 43 1.43 -2.87 -4.32
CA ALA A 43 0.30 -3.10 -3.41
C ALA A 43 0.46 -2.25 -2.13
N ALA A 44 1.66 -2.21 -1.53
CA ALA A 44 1.93 -1.39 -0.35
C ALA A 44 1.80 0.12 -0.61
N LEU A 45 2.42 0.64 -1.68
CA LEU A 45 2.33 2.05 -2.05
C LEU A 45 0.89 2.49 -2.35
N SER A 46 0.10 1.61 -2.98
CA SER A 46 -1.31 1.83 -3.32
C SER A 46 -2.16 2.18 -2.09
N ILE A 47 -1.86 1.63 -0.90
CA ILE A 47 -2.60 1.91 0.33
C ILE A 47 -2.55 3.41 0.65
N SER A 48 -1.33 3.96 0.80
CA SER A 48 -1.13 5.39 1.09
C SER A 48 -1.56 6.29 -0.07
N GLY A 49 -1.37 5.85 -1.31
CA GLY A 49 -1.81 6.57 -2.51
C GLY A 49 -3.32 6.77 -2.54
N ASN A 50 -4.10 5.72 -2.32
CA ASN A 50 -5.56 5.80 -2.28
C ASN A 50 -6.07 6.63 -1.09
N ILE A 51 -5.38 6.62 0.06
CA ILE A 51 -5.74 7.51 1.19
C ILE A 51 -5.51 8.98 0.81
N ALA A 52 -4.41 9.29 0.12
CA ALA A 52 -4.14 10.64 -0.36
C ALA A 52 -5.13 11.08 -1.44
N GLU A 53 -5.52 10.18 -2.35
CA GLU A 53 -6.57 10.45 -3.34
C GLU A 53 -7.93 10.71 -2.67
N ALA A 54 -8.30 9.92 -1.66
CA ALA A 54 -9.51 10.13 -0.88
C ALA A 54 -9.52 11.52 -0.22
N TYR A 55 -8.39 11.95 0.35
CA TYR A 55 -8.27 13.29 0.92
C TYR A 55 -8.60 14.39 -0.10
N GLY A 56 -8.15 14.23 -1.34
CA GLY A 56 -8.38 15.17 -2.44
C GLY A 56 -9.79 15.17 -3.04
N ARG A 57 -10.67 14.22 -2.69
CA ARG A 57 -12.06 14.21 -3.19
C ARG A 57 -12.96 15.19 -2.41
N ASN A 58 -13.99 15.69 -3.07
CA ASN A 58 -14.97 16.60 -2.46
C ASN A 58 -16.16 15.85 -1.84
N HIS A 59 -16.64 14.79 -2.48
CA HIS A 59 -17.83 14.07 -2.03
C HIS A 59 -17.48 12.88 -1.14
N THR A 60 -18.26 12.69 -0.08
CA THR A 60 -18.08 11.59 0.89
C THR A 60 -18.14 10.22 0.22
N SER A 61 -19.03 10.03 -0.76
CA SER A 61 -19.14 8.77 -1.53
C SER A 61 -17.83 8.41 -2.23
N ASP A 62 -17.17 9.39 -2.85
CA ASP A 62 -15.91 9.16 -3.56
C ASP A 62 -14.80 8.81 -2.58
N LYS A 63 -14.73 9.52 -1.44
CA LYS A 63 -13.76 9.22 -0.38
C LYS A 63 -13.89 7.78 0.09
N ILE A 64 -15.12 7.34 0.35
CA ILE A 64 -15.42 5.98 0.79
C ILE A 64 -14.92 4.96 -0.23
N ASN A 65 -15.13 5.18 -1.53
CA ASN A 65 -14.63 4.30 -2.58
C ASN A 65 -13.10 4.16 -2.54
N PHE A 66 -12.37 5.27 -2.43
CA PHE A 66 -10.91 5.24 -2.32
C PHE A 66 -10.43 4.55 -1.03
N TYR A 67 -11.13 4.73 0.10
CA TYR A 67 -10.81 3.98 1.31
C TYR A 67 -11.06 2.48 1.17
N TYR A 68 -12.09 2.06 0.43
CA TYR A 68 -12.29 0.64 0.12
C TYR A 68 -11.19 0.09 -0.78
N ILE A 69 -10.71 0.86 -1.77
CA ILE A 69 -9.58 0.45 -2.61
C ILE A 69 -8.31 0.31 -1.76
N ALA A 70 -8.01 1.28 -0.88
CA ALA A 70 -6.89 1.18 0.05
C ALA A 70 -6.98 -0.09 0.92
N ARG A 71 -8.17 -0.43 1.42
CA ARG A 71 -8.41 -1.68 2.17
C ARG A 71 -8.20 -2.92 1.30
N GLY A 72 -8.61 -2.89 0.04
CA GLY A 72 -8.34 -3.94 -0.94
C GLY A 72 -6.84 -4.17 -1.15
N SER A 73 -6.07 -3.09 -1.30
CA SER A 73 -4.60 -3.16 -1.44
C SER A 73 -3.90 -3.71 -0.19
N ILE A 74 -4.44 -3.51 1.02
CA ILE A 74 -3.94 -4.18 2.24
C ILE A 74 -4.08 -5.70 2.11
N THR A 75 -5.27 -6.19 1.74
CA THR A 75 -5.52 -7.63 1.60
C THR A 75 -4.68 -8.23 0.47
N GLU A 76 -4.51 -7.50 -0.63
CA GLU A 76 -3.63 -7.90 -1.74
C GLU A 76 -2.17 -8.02 -1.28
N LEU A 77 -1.66 -7.02 -0.56
CA LEU A 77 -0.31 -7.05 0.01
C LEU A 77 -0.12 -8.27 0.92
N GLN A 78 -1.07 -8.54 1.82
CA GLN A 78 -1.03 -9.72 2.69
C GLN A 78 -0.99 -11.02 1.89
N SER A 79 -1.79 -11.13 0.83
CA SER A 79 -1.79 -12.28 -0.07
C SER A 79 -0.43 -12.48 -0.74
N HIS A 80 0.17 -11.40 -1.25
CA HIS A 80 1.50 -11.45 -1.86
C HIS A 80 2.56 -11.87 -0.83
N LEU A 81 2.56 -11.30 0.38
CA LEU A 81 3.52 -11.69 1.42
C LEU A 81 3.40 -13.17 1.79
N GLU A 82 2.18 -13.70 1.87
CA GLU A 82 1.97 -15.13 2.13
C GLU A 82 2.46 -16.01 0.97
N TYR A 83 2.32 -15.58 -0.28
CA TYR A 83 2.95 -16.24 -1.42
C TYR A 83 4.47 -16.27 -1.28
N GLY A 84 5.10 -15.11 -1.02
CA GLY A 84 6.55 -15.00 -0.83
C GLY A 84 7.07 -15.93 0.26
N ARG A 85 6.38 -16.01 1.40
CA ARG A 85 6.71 -16.89 2.53
C ARG A 85 6.62 -18.39 2.20
N ARG A 86 5.84 -18.78 1.19
CA ARG A 86 5.67 -20.19 0.80
C ARG A 86 6.64 -20.64 -0.28
N VAL A 87 7.09 -19.70 -1.11
CA VAL A 87 7.97 -19.99 -2.24
C VAL A 87 9.44 -19.87 -1.85
N TRP A 88 9.78 -19.05 -0.86
CA TRP A 88 11.16 -18.78 -0.41
C TRP A 88 11.43 -19.20 1.03
#